data_AF-A0A800JY81-F1
#
_entry.id   AF-A0A800JY81-F1
#
_cell.length_a   1.000
_cell.length_b   1.000
_cell.length_c   1.000
_cell.angle_alpha   90.00
_cell.angle_beta   90.00
_cell.angle_gamma   90.00
#
_symmetry.space_group_name_H-M   'P 1'
#
loop_
_entity.id
_entity.type
_entity.pdbx_description
1 polymer ?
#
loop_
_entity_poly.entity_id
_entity_poly.type
_entity_poly.pdbx_seq_one_letter_code
_entity_poly.pdbx_strand_id
1 'polypeptide(L)'
;MRVNISIVDLDGDVLGFARSPDAPIFGGDVSLQKARTAVFFSQTNAATNLINAALPDDATRARPLGDYVNDVRDFLGDSTALANGIAFSDRAGGNLSRPFFPDGINGKPNGPLSRPFAQWSPFSTGLQLDASFNNLTDILAGINHDTCTSSPTLDTVKNGFQIFPGSVPIYRGSVLIGAIGVSGDGVDQDDMVALLAVDTAATTSGTGFNNAPLAIRADNISVGGGHLRYVSCPPTPFIGSDVQNVCAGK
;
A
#
# COMPACT_ATOMS: atom_id res chain seq x y z
N MET A 1 -5.67 -12.95 18.04
CA MET A 1 -5.69 -12.07 16.85
C MET A 1 -6.99 -12.27 16.08
N ARG A 2 -7.57 -11.17 15.59
CA ARG A 2 -8.91 -11.12 14.99
C ARG A 2 -8.85 -10.26 13.72
N VAL A 3 -8.62 -10.89 12.57
CA VAL A 3 -8.33 -10.19 11.30
C VAL A 3 -9.08 -10.77 10.10
N ASN A 4 -9.10 -9.97 9.04
CA ASN A 4 -9.46 -10.36 7.68
C ASN A 4 -8.17 -10.41 6.85
N ILE A 5 -8.09 -11.36 5.93
CA ILE A 5 -6.96 -11.59 5.04
C ILE A 5 -7.50 -11.69 3.62
N SER A 6 -6.96 -10.89 2.71
CA SER A 6 -7.26 -10.92 1.28
C SER A 6 -6.00 -11.23 0.49
N ILE A 7 -6.14 -12.02 -0.56
CA ILE A 7 -5.09 -12.30 -1.54
C ILE A 7 -5.61 -11.88 -2.91
N VAL A 8 -4.79 -11.15 -3.66
CA VAL A 8 -5.12 -10.69 -5.01
C VAL A 8 -4.05 -11.09 -6.02
N ASP A 9 -4.45 -11.20 -7.29
CA ASP A 9 -3.53 -11.31 -8.43
C ASP A 9 -3.00 -9.93 -8.88
N LEU A 10 -2.39 -9.87 -10.07
CA LEU A 10 -1.83 -8.65 -10.64
C LEU A 10 -2.90 -7.64 -11.10
N ASP A 11 -4.09 -8.10 -11.40
CA ASP A 11 -5.21 -7.24 -11.83
C ASP A 11 -6.03 -6.75 -10.62
N GLY A 12 -5.60 -7.12 -9.40
CA GLY A 12 -6.29 -6.77 -8.16
C GLY A 12 -7.56 -7.61 -7.92
N ASP A 13 -7.71 -8.71 -8.65
CA ASP A 13 -8.83 -9.64 -8.48
C ASP A 13 -8.58 -10.61 -7.34
N VAL A 14 -9.66 -10.92 -6.62
CA VAL A 14 -9.58 -11.68 -5.37
C VAL A 14 -9.38 -13.15 -5.66
N LEU A 15 -8.24 -13.69 -5.23
CA LEU A 15 -7.93 -15.12 -5.31
C LEU A 15 -8.34 -15.87 -4.03
N GLY A 16 -8.39 -15.16 -2.90
CA GLY A 16 -8.74 -15.76 -1.62
C GLY A 16 -9.11 -14.72 -0.58
N PHE A 17 -10.03 -15.09 0.29
CA PHE A 17 -10.46 -14.28 1.42
C PHE A 17 -10.66 -15.18 2.64
N ALA A 18 -10.13 -14.76 3.79
CA ALA A 18 -10.36 -15.42 5.06
C ALA A 18 -10.67 -14.39 6.15
N ARG A 19 -11.68 -14.68 6.96
CA ARG A 19 -12.07 -13.86 8.11
C ARG A 19 -12.05 -14.73 9.35
N SER A 20 -11.22 -14.36 10.34
CA SER A 20 -11.25 -15.05 11.63
C SER A 20 -12.54 -14.73 12.38
N PRO A 21 -13.01 -15.61 13.29
CA PRO A 21 -14.12 -15.30 14.20
C PRO A 21 -13.90 -13.93 14.86
N ASP A 22 -14.96 -13.14 15.03
CA ASP A 22 -14.96 -11.80 15.66
C ASP A 22 -14.05 -10.73 15.02
N ALA A 23 -13.48 -10.96 13.83
CA ALA A 23 -12.74 -9.91 13.14
C ALA A 23 -13.66 -8.72 12.78
N PRO A 24 -13.20 -7.47 12.90
CA PRO A 24 -14.01 -6.31 12.52
C PRO A 24 -14.50 -6.39 11.07
N ILE A 25 -15.77 -6.06 10.83
CA ILE A 25 -16.40 -6.18 9.51
C ILE A 25 -15.71 -5.27 8.49
N PHE A 26 -15.32 -4.05 8.90
CA PHE A 26 -14.61 -3.10 8.02
C PHE A 26 -13.29 -3.68 7.49
N GLY A 27 -12.66 -4.60 8.24
CA GLY A 27 -11.39 -5.17 7.85
C GLY A 27 -11.47 -6.01 6.57
N GLY A 28 -12.67 -6.45 6.17
CA GLY A 28 -12.87 -7.14 4.89
C GLY A 28 -12.41 -6.26 3.72
N ASP A 29 -13.03 -5.08 3.58
CA ASP A 29 -12.68 -4.13 2.52
C ASP A 29 -11.27 -3.55 2.70
N VAL A 30 -10.89 -3.21 3.93
CA VAL A 30 -9.54 -2.67 4.20
C VAL A 30 -8.44 -3.67 3.87
N SER A 31 -8.59 -4.96 4.20
CA SER A 31 -7.60 -5.98 3.84
C SER A 31 -7.43 -6.12 2.33
N LEU A 32 -8.53 -5.99 1.57
CA LEU A 32 -8.50 -6.03 0.12
C LEU A 32 -7.85 -4.77 -0.48
N GLN A 33 -8.19 -3.59 0.06
CA GLN A 33 -7.59 -2.32 -0.32
C GLN A 33 -6.07 -2.33 -0.11
N LYS A 34 -5.61 -2.89 1.03
CA LYS A 34 -4.19 -3.07 1.34
C LYS A 34 -3.48 -3.99 0.34
N ALA A 35 -4.09 -5.13 0.01
CA ALA A 35 -3.52 -6.08 -0.95
C ALA A 35 -3.35 -5.43 -2.34
N ARG A 36 -4.41 -4.74 -2.80
CA ARG A 36 -4.41 -4.00 -4.08
C ARG A 36 -3.37 -2.90 -4.16
N THR A 37 -3.19 -2.17 -3.06
CA THR A 37 -2.20 -1.09 -2.99
C THR A 37 -0.77 -1.62 -3.08
N ALA A 38 -0.46 -2.69 -2.35
CA ALA A 38 0.85 -3.34 -2.41
C ALA A 38 1.18 -3.90 -3.80
N VAL A 39 0.22 -4.56 -4.47
CA VAL A 39 0.46 -5.07 -5.84
C VAL A 39 0.62 -3.91 -6.82
N PHE A 40 -0.23 -2.88 -6.77
CA PHE A 40 -0.17 -1.74 -7.69
C PHE A 40 1.19 -1.05 -7.65
N PHE A 41 1.68 -0.66 -6.48
CA PHE A 41 2.96 0.06 -6.37
C PHE A 41 4.19 -0.82 -6.64
N SER A 42 4.03 -2.15 -6.61
CA SER A 42 5.11 -3.09 -6.93
C SER A 42 5.21 -3.43 -8.43
N GLN A 43 4.25 -2.98 -9.24
CA GLN A 43 4.27 -3.17 -10.69
C GLN A 43 5.15 -2.14 -11.40
N THR A 44 5.67 -2.51 -12.57
CA THR A 44 6.48 -1.61 -13.42
C THR A 44 5.65 -0.63 -14.24
N ASN A 45 4.32 -0.79 -14.28
CA ASN A 45 3.39 0.11 -14.96
C ASN A 45 2.70 1.10 -14.02
N ALA A 46 2.99 1.11 -12.71
CA ALA A 46 2.32 1.96 -11.73
C ALA A 46 2.41 3.45 -12.08
N ALA A 47 3.60 3.92 -12.45
CA ALA A 47 3.82 5.30 -12.92
C ALA A 47 2.95 5.63 -14.14
N THR A 48 2.95 4.75 -15.16
CA THR A 48 2.19 4.95 -16.39
C THR A 48 0.68 4.96 -16.11
N ASN A 49 0.21 4.09 -15.22
CA ASN A 49 -1.20 4.00 -14.83
C ASN A 49 -1.68 5.28 -14.13
N LEU A 50 -0.84 5.86 -13.25
CA LEU A 50 -1.12 7.15 -12.60
C LEU A 50 -1.06 8.32 -13.59
N ILE A 51 -0.07 8.35 -14.49
CA ILE A 51 0.06 9.41 -15.50
C ILE A 51 -1.14 9.43 -16.45
N ASN A 52 -1.64 8.24 -16.82
CA ASN A 52 -2.75 8.09 -17.76
C ASN A 52 -4.13 8.04 -17.08
N ALA A 53 -4.20 8.23 -15.76
CA ALA A 53 -5.49 8.32 -15.08
C ALA A 53 -6.27 9.57 -15.53
N ALA A 54 -7.60 9.50 -15.42
CA ALA A 54 -8.46 10.63 -15.75
C ALA A 54 -8.04 11.90 -14.99
N LEU A 55 -8.09 13.04 -15.67
CA LEU A 55 -7.86 14.33 -15.04
C LEU A 55 -8.96 14.63 -14.02
N PRO A 56 -8.66 15.41 -12.96
CA PRO A 56 -9.66 15.78 -11.97
C PRO A 56 -10.77 16.64 -12.59
N ASP A 57 -12.03 16.36 -12.24
CA ASP A 57 -13.18 17.16 -12.68
C ASP A 57 -13.17 18.56 -12.05
N ASP A 58 -12.59 18.69 -10.86
CA ASP A 58 -12.34 19.96 -10.17
C ASP A 58 -10.86 20.09 -9.78
N ALA A 59 -10.09 20.75 -10.64
CA ALA A 59 -8.66 21.02 -10.44
C ALA A 59 -8.36 21.92 -9.22
N THR A 60 -9.35 22.53 -8.58
CA THR A 60 -9.16 23.30 -7.34
C THR A 60 -9.14 22.39 -6.10
N ARG A 61 -9.71 21.18 -6.22
CA ARG A 61 -9.87 20.23 -5.11
C ARG A 61 -9.02 18.98 -5.27
N ALA A 62 -8.71 18.55 -6.48
CA ALA A 62 -7.84 17.41 -6.77
C ALA A 62 -6.79 17.78 -7.83
N ARG A 63 -5.66 17.07 -7.84
CA ARG A 63 -4.61 17.25 -8.86
C ARG A 63 -4.51 16.04 -9.79
N PRO A 64 -3.97 16.22 -11.01
CA PRO A 64 -3.64 15.09 -11.89
C PRO A 64 -2.77 14.05 -11.16
N LEU A 65 -3.12 12.76 -11.30
CA LEU A 65 -2.40 11.73 -10.56
C LEU A 65 -0.95 11.56 -11.02
N GLY A 66 -0.65 11.91 -12.28
CA GLY A 66 0.70 11.96 -12.82
C GLY A 66 1.63 12.93 -12.08
N ASP A 67 1.11 13.95 -11.41
CA ASP A 67 1.95 14.87 -10.63
C ASP A 67 2.54 14.18 -9.39
N TYR A 68 1.82 13.24 -8.77
CA TYR A 68 2.36 12.44 -7.65
C TYR A 68 3.53 11.56 -8.10
N VAL A 69 3.55 11.13 -9.37
CA VAL A 69 4.69 10.37 -9.92
C VAL A 69 5.94 11.24 -9.97
N ASN A 70 5.80 12.50 -10.41
CA ASN A 70 6.92 13.45 -10.44
C ASN A 70 7.41 13.73 -9.02
N ASP A 71 6.50 14.00 -8.09
CA ASP A 71 6.84 14.25 -6.69
C ASP A 71 7.58 13.07 -6.06
N VAL A 72 7.15 11.82 -6.33
CA VAL A 72 7.85 10.63 -5.84
C VAL A 72 9.25 10.52 -6.43
N ARG A 73 9.41 10.73 -7.73
CA ARG A 73 10.72 10.65 -8.40
C ARG A 73 11.70 11.69 -7.87
N ASP A 74 11.24 12.91 -7.69
CA ASP A 74 12.04 14.01 -7.14
C ASP A 74 12.39 13.74 -5.67
N PHE A 75 11.41 13.30 -4.88
CA PHE A 75 11.59 13.02 -3.47
C PHE A 75 12.58 11.87 -3.21
N LEU A 76 12.55 10.83 -4.05
CA LEU A 76 13.44 9.68 -3.95
C LEU A 76 14.77 9.87 -4.69
N GLY A 77 14.90 10.91 -5.53
CA GLY A 77 16.07 11.09 -6.39
C GLY A 77 16.22 9.99 -7.45
N ASP A 78 15.12 9.37 -7.86
CA ASP A 78 15.09 8.27 -8.83
C ASP A 78 14.02 8.53 -9.89
N SER A 79 14.44 8.87 -11.11
CA SER A 79 13.55 9.12 -12.25
C SER A 79 12.76 7.88 -12.70
N THR A 80 13.17 6.68 -12.25
CA THR A 80 12.52 5.41 -12.56
C THR A 80 11.59 4.92 -11.44
N ALA A 81 11.47 5.68 -10.34
CA ALA A 81 10.55 5.33 -9.25
C ALA A 81 9.12 5.12 -9.76
N LEU A 82 8.43 4.14 -9.15
CA LEU A 82 7.13 3.61 -9.56
C LEU A 82 7.10 2.93 -10.95
N ALA A 83 8.26 2.69 -11.56
CA ALA A 83 8.42 1.90 -12.78
C ALA A 83 9.62 0.93 -12.74
N ASN A 84 10.40 0.97 -11.65
CA ASN A 84 11.66 0.22 -11.49
C ASN A 84 11.48 -1.18 -10.88
N GLY A 85 10.24 -1.58 -10.56
CA GLY A 85 9.93 -2.91 -10.02
C GLY A 85 10.32 -3.12 -8.56
N ILE A 86 10.59 -2.04 -7.82
CA ILE A 86 10.77 -2.11 -6.36
C ILE A 86 9.47 -2.61 -5.71
N ALA A 87 9.60 -3.56 -4.79
CA ALA A 87 8.51 -4.08 -4.01
C ALA A 87 8.11 -3.08 -2.92
N PHE A 88 6.86 -2.63 -2.95
CA PHE A 88 6.27 -1.74 -1.96
C PHE A 88 5.24 -2.48 -1.11
N SER A 89 5.36 -2.33 0.21
CA SER A 89 4.30 -2.61 1.18
C SER A 89 3.49 -1.35 1.46
N ASP A 90 2.32 -1.51 2.08
CA ASP A 90 1.57 -0.34 2.57
C ASP A 90 2.30 0.41 3.69
N ARG A 91 3.26 -0.21 4.39
CA ARG A 91 4.10 0.55 5.33
C ARG A 91 5.01 1.53 4.61
N ALA A 92 5.62 1.11 3.51
CA ALA A 92 6.48 1.97 2.70
C ALA A 92 5.64 3.09 2.03
N GLY A 93 4.51 2.72 1.42
CA GLY A 93 3.56 3.68 0.85
C GLY A 93 3.00 4.65 1.90
N GLY A 94 2.70 4.14 3.10
CA GLY A 94 2.26 4.93 4.24
C GLY A 94 3.32 5.92 4.72
N ASN A 95 4.61 5.59 4.66
CA ASN A 95 5.69 6.57 4.92
C ASN A 95 5.66 7.71 3.91
N LEU A 96 5.45 7.41 2.62
CA LEU A 96 5.38 8.42 1.55
C LEU A 96 4.08 9.24 1.58
N SER A 97 3.06 8.80 2.32
CA SER A 97 1.74 9.44 2.40
C SER A 97 1.54 10.29 3.67
N ARG A 98 2.60 10.50 4.46
CA ARG A 98 2.51 11.27 5.72
C ARG A 98 2.47 12.78 5.48
N PRO A 99 1.72 13.53 6.30
CA PRO A 99 1.76 15.00 6.29
C PRO A 99 3.12 15.57 6.69
N PHE A 100 3.96 14.78 7.37
CA PHE A 100 5.34 15.09 7.73
C PHE A 100 6.22 13.86 7.46
N PHE A 101 7.38 14.08 6.83
CA PHE A 101 8.38 13.04 6.59
C PHE A 101 9.73 13.41 7.22
N PRO A 102 10.31 12.57 8.10
CA PRO A 102 9.73 11.32 8.60
C PRO A 102 8.55 11.56 9.54
N ASP A 103 7.72 10.53 9.71
CA ASP A 103 6.51 10.60 10.52
C ASP A 103 6.79 11.03 11.97
N GLY A 104 5.87 11.79 12.56
CA GLY A 104 5.95 12.24 13.95
C GLY A 104 6.92 13.39 14.23
N ILE A 105 7.62 13.91 13.22
CA ILE A 105 8.48 15.10 13.36
C ILE A 105 7.78 16.34 12.78
N ASN A 106 7.18 17.12 13.67
CA ASN A 106 6.47 18.35 13.29
C ASN A 106 7.38 19.34 12.54
N GLY A 107 6.80 20.01 11.54
CA GLY A 107 7.48 21.05 10.76
C GLY A 107 8.41 20.55 9.66
N LYS A 108 8.51 19.23 9.45
CA LYS A 108 9.16 18.67 8.27
C LYS A 108 8.27 18.80 7.01
N PRO A 109 8.83 18.73 5.80
CA PRO A 109 8.03 18.60 4.58
C PRO A 109 7.16 17.33 4.59
N ASN A 110 6.07 17.33 3.83
CA ASN A 110 5.22 16.15 3.64
C ASN A 110 5.92 15.08 2.78
N GLY A 111 5.42 13.85 2.86
CA GLY A 111 5.76 12.80 1.89
C GLY A 111 5.13 13.10 0.52
N PRO A 112 5.70 12.55 -0.57
CA PRO A 112 5.34 12.91 -1.95
C PRO A 112 3.95 12.46 -2.37
N LEU A 113 3.34 11.50 -1.66
CA LEU A 113 1.96 11.06 -1.91
C LEU A 113 0.93 11.82 -1.08
N SER A 114 1.39 12.74 -0.22
CA SER A 114 0.56 13.52 0.69
C SER A 114 0.40 14.96 0.23
N ARG A 115 -0.63 15.63 0.73
CA ARG A 115 -0.73 17.10 0.61
C ARG A 115 0.20 17.80 1.61
N PRO A 116 0.66 19.02 1.29
CA PRO A 116 1.31 19.88 2.28
C PRO A 116 0.41 20.06 3.51
N PHE A 117 1.01 20.12 4.71
CA PHE A 117 0.25 20.11 5.96
C PHE A 117 -0.84 21.20 6.04
N ALA A 118 -0.61 22.38 5.46
CA ALA A 118 -1.59 23.48 5.42
C ALA A 118 -2.89 23.13 4.65
N GLN A 119 -2.86 22.12 3.79
CA GLN A 119 -4.00 21.64 3.00
C GLN A 119 -4.42 20.20 3.39
N TRP A 120 -3.69 19.60 4.33
CA TRP A 120 -3.89 18.21 4.73
C TRP A 120 -4.96 18.12 5.83
N SER A 121 -5.77 17.07 5.75
CA SER A 121 -6.62 16.63 6.87
C SER A 121 -6.88 15.12 6.74
N PRO A 122 -7.48 14.47 7.76
CA PRO A 122 -7.98 13.10 7.61
C PRO A 122 -8.96 12.90 6.43
N PHE A 123 -9.54 13.98 5.90
CA PHE A 123 -10.42 13.98 4.73
C PHE A 123 -9.78 14.63 3.49
N SER A 124 -8.47 14.90 3.51
CA SER A 124 -7.71 15.55 2.43
C SER A 124 -6.26 15.06 2.48
N THR A 125 -6.05 13.79 2.12
CA THR A 125 -4.79 13.07 2.39
C THR A 125 -3.76 13.19 1.28
N GLY A 126 -4.17 13.38 0.02
CA GLY A 126 -3.31 13.37 -1.16
C GLY A 126 -3.79 12.35 -2.19
N LEU A 127 -2.87 11.53 -2.71
CA LEU A 127 -3.16 10.55 -3.78
C LEU A 127 -4.38 9.67 -3.46
N GLN A 128 -4.53 9.25 -2.20
CA GLN A 128 -5.66 8.41 -1.78
C GLN A 128 -7.02 9.06 -2.06
N LEU A 129 -7.20 10.34 -1.72
CA LEU A 129 -8.45 11.06 -1.99
C LEU A 129 -8.56 11.41 -3.48
N ASP A 130 -7.49 11.95 -4.05
CA ASP A 130 -7.50 12.46 -5.42
C ASP A 130 -7.82 11.35 -6.44
N ALA A 131 -7.36 10.12 -6.19
CA ALA A 131 -7.68 8.97 -7.04
C ALA A 131 -9.16 8.57 -7.02
N SER A 132 -9.91 8.98 -5.99
CA SER A 132 -11.34 8.71 -5.83
C SER A 132 -12.21 9.92 -6.14
N PHE A 133 -11.62 11.06 -6.47
CA PHE A 133 -12.30 12.35 -6.43
C PHE A 133 -13.40 12.48 -7.49
N ASN A 134 -13.15 12.07 -8.74
CA ASN A 134 -14.17 12.18 -9.79
C ASN A 134 -15.36 11.25 -9.54
N ASN A 135 -15.12 10.00 -9.10
CA ASN A 135 -16.24 9.11 -8.76
C ASN A 135 -17.03 9.64 -7.56
N LEU A 136 -16.38 10.32 -6.61
CA LEU A 136 -17.07 10.99 -5.52
C LEU A 136 -17.96 12.14 -6.04
N THR A 137 -17.49 12.97 -6.97
CA THR A 137 -18.31 14.03 -7.57
C THR A 137 -19.50 13.47 -8.36
N ASP A 138 -19.28 12.38 -9.09
CA ASP A 138 -20.34 11.68 -9.84
C ASP A 138 -21.42 11.10 -8.92
N ILE A 139 -21.03 10.45 -7.82
CA ILE A 139 -21.96 9.92 -6.81
C ILE A 139 -22.80 11.05 -6.21
N LEU A 140 -22.18 12.21 -5.94
CA LEU A 140 -22.91 13.40 -5.45
C LEU A 140 -23.87 13.99 -6.50
N ALA A 141 -23.63 13.73 -7.78
CA ALA A 141 -24.51 14.08 -8.89
C ALA A 141 -25.57 13.00 -9.20
N GLY A 142 -25.59 11.89 -8.45
CA GLY A 142 -26.53 10.78 -8.63
C GLY A 142 -26.12 9.74 -9.67
N ILE A 143 -24.86 9.74 -10.11
CA ILE A 143 -24.26 8.75 -11.00
C ILE A 143 -23.60 7.66 -10.15
N ASN A 144 -24.06 6.42 -10.30
CA ASN A 144 -23.50 5.29 -9.55
C ASN A 144 -22.27 4.72 -10.25
N HIS A 145 -21.30 4.29 -9.44
CA HIS A 145 -20.08 3.62 -9.88
C HIS A 145 -19.86 2.33 -9.07
N ASP A 146 -19.34 1.31 -9.73
CA ASP A 146 -18.96 0.03 -9.09
C ASP A 146 -17.54 0.09 -8.46
N THR A 147 -16.83 1.19 -8.68
CA THR A 147 -15.45 1.43 -8.22
C THR A 147 -15.33 2.77 -7.49
N CYS A 148 -14.36 2.86 -6.59
CA CYS A 148 -13.98 4.11 -5.94
C CYS A 148 -13.07 4.97 -6.83
N THR A 149 -12.25 4.36 -7.68
CA THR A 149 -11.27 5.07 -8.53
C THR A 149 -11.82 5.34 -9.92
N SER A 150 -11.48 6.50 -10.47
CA SER A 150 -12.12 7.07 -11.66
C SER A 150 -11.42 6.81 -12.99
N SER A 151 -10.78 5.65 -13.16
CA SER A 151 -10.09 5.30 -14.40
C SER A 151 -9.91 3.79 -14.58
N PRO A 152 -10.08 3.24 -15.80
CA PRO A 152 -9.69 1.86 -16.12
C PRO A 152 -8.19 1.60 -15.87
N THR A 153 -7.35 2.63 -15.95
CA THR A 153 -5.91 2.49 -15.63
C THR A 153 -5.66 2.19 -14.14
N LEU A 154 -6.68 2.31 -13.30
CA LEU A 154 -6.64 2.08 -11.85
C LEU A 154 -7.49 0.86 -11.43
N ASP A 155 -7.87 -0.03 -12.35
CA ASP A 155 -8.70 -1.20 -12.05
C ASP A 155 -8.09 -2.11 -10.96
N THR A 156 -6.76 -2.18 -10.89
CA THR A 156 -6.02 -2.90 -9.82
C THR A 156 -6.36 -2.39 -8.42
N VAL A 157 -6.70 -1.10 -8.28
CA VAL A 157 -7.03 -0.43 -7.02
C VAL A 157 -8.49 0.07 -7.01
N LYS A 158 -9.40 -0.73 -7.56
CA LYS A 158 -10.81 -0.35 -7.73
C LYS A 158 -11.56 0.11 -6.47
N ASN A 159 -11.11 -0.25 -5.27
CA ASN A 159 -11.66 0.25 -4.01
C ASN A 159 -10.76 1.31 -3.33
N GLY A 160 -9.90 1.98 -4.11
CA GLY A 160 -9.00 3.03 -3.65
C GLY A 160 -7.66 2.52 -3.13
N PHE A 161 -6.81 3.47 -2.76
CA PHE A 161 -5.51 3.22 -2.15
C PHE A 161 -5.61 3.13 -0.63
N GLN A 162 -4.77 2.30 -0.02
CA GLN A 162 -4.56 2.29 1.41
C GLN A 162 -3.19 2.86 1.79
N ILE A 163 -3.15 3.68 2.85
CA ILE A 163 -1.94 4.41 3.26
C ILE A 163 -1.47 4.04 4.66
N PHE A 164 -1.86 2.86 5.14
CA PHE A 164 -1.41 2.36 6.42
C PHE A 164 -1.15 0.85 6.41
N PRO A 165 -0.25 0.39 7.30
CA PRO A 165 0.43 -0.90 7.20
C PRO A 165 -0.50 -2.12 7.27
N GLY A 166 -0.06 -3.25 6.70
CA GLY A 166 -0.77 -4.52 6.70
C GLY A 166 -0.77 -5.30 5.38
N SER A 167 0.13 -5.02 4.45
CA SER A 167 0.23 -5.76 3.17
C SER A 167 1.66 -5.92 2.72
N VAL A 168 1.90 -7.00 1.97
CA VAL A 168 3.15 -7.21 1.23
C VAL A 168 2.85 -7.83 -0.14
N PRO A 169 3.63 -7.51 -1.19
CA PRO A 169 3.58 -8.19 -2.47
C PRO A 169 4.15 -9.62 -2.38
N ILE A 170 3.60 -10.52 -3.19
CA ILE A 170 3.99 -11.93 -3.27
C ILE A 170 4.75 -12.16 -4.58
N TYR A 171 5.89 -12.85 -4.49
CA TYR A 171 6.78 -13.11 -5.61
C TYR A 171 7.00 -14.61 -5.81
N ARG A 172 7.30 -15.01 -7.04
CA ARG A 172 7.93 -16.31 -7.36
C ARG A 172 9.29 -16.02 -7.98
N GLY A 173 10.36 -16.25 -7.22
CA GLY A 173 11.68 -15.72 -7.55
C GLY A 173 11.65 -14.19 -7.56
N SER A 174 11.98 -13.56 -8.69
CA SER A 174 11.90 -12.11 -8.90
C SER A 174 10.63 -11.64 -9.62
N VAL A 175 9.68 -12.55 -9.89
CA VAL A 175 8.43 -12.24 -10.61
C VAL A 175 7.33 -11.94 -9.60
N LEU A 176 6.77 -10.73 -9.66
CA LEU A 176 5.57 -10.37 -8.90
C LEU A 176 4.39 -11.22 -9.40
N ILE A 177 3.63 -11.83 -8.48
CA ILE A 177 2.49 -12.70 -8.82
C ILE A 177 1.18 -12.31 -8.11
N GLY A 178 1.22 -11.31 -7.23
CA GLY A 178 0.05 -10.87 -6.47
C GLY A 178 0.46 -10.18 -5.17
N ALA A 179 -0.48 -10.06 -4.25
CA ALA A 179 -0.23 -9.50 -2.92
C ALA A 179 -1.18 -10.07 -1.87
N ILE A 180 -0.78 -9.97 -0.61
CA ILE A 180 -1.61 -10.22 0.57
C ILE A 180 -1.91 -8.89 1.26
N GLY A 181 -3.11 -8.77 1.83
CA GLY A 181 -3.47 -7.69 2.75
C GLY A 181 -4.20 -8.23 3.97
N VAL A 182 -3.95 -7.61 5.12
CA VAL A 182 -4.41 -8.02 6.44
C VAL A 182 -4.99 -6.81 7.16
N SER A 183 -6.17 -6.98 7.76
CA SER A 183 -6.78 -5.92 8.57
C SER A 183 -7.65 -6.46 9.69
N GLY A 184 -7.43 -5.94 10.90
CA GLY A 184 -8.39 -6.09 12.00
C GLY A 184 -7.83 -5.81 13.40
N ASP A 185 -6.52 -5.83 13.57
CA ASP A 185 -5.84 -5.52 14.84
C ASP A 185 -5.01 -4.24 14.68
N GLY A 186 -4.02 -4.00 15.56
CA GLY A 186 -3.07 -2.91 15.37
C GLY A 186 -2.21 -3.06 14.11
N VAL A 187 -1.79 -1.94 13.53
CA VAL A 187 -1.09 -1.91 12.24
C VAL A 187 0.27 -2.62 12.23
N ASP A 188 0.95 -2.71 13.37
CA ASP A 188 2.19 -3.49 13.49
C ASP A 188 1.89 -5.00 13.54
N GLN A 189 0.76 -5.40 14.14
CA GLN A 189 0.30 -6.79 14.07
C GLN A 189 -0.12 -7.15 12.64
N ASP A 190 -0.89 -6.29 11.95
CA ASP A 190 -1.31 -6.54 10.57
C ASP A 190 -0.10 -6.73 9.64
N ASP A 191 0.93 -5.89 9.76
CA ASP A 191 2.19 -6.00 8.98
C ASP A 191 2.91 -7.33 9.22
N MET A 192 3.11 -7.66 10.49
CA MET A 192 3.77 -8.90 10.88
C MET A 192 3.02 -10.10 10.32
N VAL A 193 1.70 -10.10 10.39
CA VAL A 193 0.86 -11.19 9.87
C VAL A 193 0.97 -11.29 8.36
N ALA A 194 0.94 -10.17 7.64
CA ALA A 194 1.06 -10.17 6.18
C ALA A 194 2.38 -10.84 5.74
N LEU A 195 3.51 -10.44 6.34
CA LEU A 195 4.83 -11.02 6.02
C LEU A 195 4.95 -12.49 6.44
N LEU A 196 4.55 -12.81 7.67
CA LEU A 196 4.71 -14.16 8.23
C LEU A 196 3.74 -15.16 7.59
N ALA A 197 2.56 -14.74 7.15
CA ALA A 197 1.62 -15.59 6.45
C ALA A 197 2.21 -16.06 5.11
N VAL A 198 2.81 -15.13 4.35
CA VAL A 198 3.46 -15.46 3.07
C VAL A 198 4.66 -16.38 3.29
N ASP A 199 5.54 -16.05 4.24
CA ASP A 199 6.72 -16.87 4.58
C ASP A 199 6.34 -18.30 5.03
N THR A 200 5.33 -18.41 5.90
CA THR A 200 4.86 -19.71 6.42
C THR A 200 4.20 -20.53 5.30
N ALA A 201 3.36 -19.90 4.48
CA ALA A 201 2.69 -20.58 3.37
C ALA A 201 3.69 -21.00 2.26
N ALA A 202 4.70 -20.18 1.98
CA ALA A 202 5.79 -20.49 1.07
C ALA A 202 6.55 -21.73 1.52
N THR A 203 7.00 -21.73 2.78
CA THR A 203 7.76 -22.82 3.39
C THR A 203 6.95 -24.12 3.46
N THR A 204 5.66 -24.03 3.81
CA THR A 204 4.80 -25.20 3.98
C THR A 204 4.36 -25.81 2.65
N SER A 205 4.08 -24.98 1.64
CA SER A 205 3.57 -25.46 0.35
C SER A 205 4.65 -26.00 -0.58
N GLY A 206 5.89 -25.50 -0.48
CA GLY A 206 6.97 -25.87 -1.40
C GLY A 206 6.73 -25.46 -2.85
N THR A 207 5.78 -24.56 -3.11
CA THR A 207 5.35 -24.17 -4.47
C THR A 207 6.18 -23.03 -5.09
N GLY A 208 7.21 -22.57 -4.38
CA GLY A 208 8.22 -21.64 -4.88
C GLY A 208 7.83 -20.15 -4.89
N PHE A 209 6.65 -19.77 -4.38
CA PHE A 209 6.39 -18.36 -4.05
C PHE A 209 7.02 -18.00 -2.70
N ASN A 210 7.26 -16.70 -2.45
CA ASN A 210 7.69 -16.14 -1.17
C ASN A 210 7.39 -14.62 -1.13
N ASN A 211 7.81 -13.94 -0.06
CA ASN A 211 7.92 -12.50 0.00
C ASN A 211 8.86 -11.96 -1.10
N ALA A 212 8.78 -10.65 -1.36
CA ALA A 212 9.72 -9.98 -2.26
C ALA A 212 11.18 -10.26 -1.86
N PRO A 213 12.09 -10.52 -2.83
CA PRO A 213 13.51 -10.61 -2.54
C PRO A 213 14.03 -9.37 -1.82
N LEU A 214 14.85 -9.56 -0.78
CA LEU A 214 15.36 -8.45 0.05
C LEU A 214 16.00 -7.33 -0.79
N ALA A 215 16.70 -7.67 -1.87
CA ALA A 215 17.41 -6.72 -2.74
C ALA A 215 16.50 -5.75 -3.51
N ILE A 216 15.20 -6.05 -3.65
CA ILE A 216 14.26 -5.21 -4.42
C ILE A 216 13.20 -4.55 -3.54
N ARG A 217 13.33 -4.62 -2.21
CA ARG A 217 12.35 -4.03 -1.31
C ARG A 217 12.55 -2.53 -1.11
N ALA A 218 11.44 -1.84 -0.84
CA ALA A 218 11.44 -0.41 -0.61
C ALA A 218 12.29 0.04 0.60
N ASP A 219 12.59 -0.83 1.57
CA ASP A 219 13.50 -0.51 2.67
C ASP A 219 14.98 -0.38 2.25
N ASN A 220 15.34 -0.72 1.01
CA ASN A 220 16.64 -0.33 0.45
C ASN A 220 16.70 1.14 0.01
N ILE A 221 15.55 1.83 -0.08
CA ILE A 221 15.49 3.23 -0.49
C ILE A 221 15.88 4.11 0.69
N SER A 222 17.00 4.83 0.55
CA SER A 222 17.44 5.82 1.53
C SER A 222 16.83 7.18 1.24
N VAL A 223 16.19 7.79 2.25
CA VAL A 223 15.54 9.09 2.13
C VAL A 223 15.46 9.78 3.50
N GLY A 224 15.66 11.11 3.53
CA GLY A 224 15.53 11.91 4.75
C GLY A 224 16.47 11.54 5.89
N GLY A 225 17.65 10.96 5.59
CA GLY A 225 18.63 10.51 6.59
C GLY A 225 18.32 9.13 7.20
N GLY A 226 17.35 8.39 6.64
CA GLY A 226 17.02 7.02 7.02
C GLY A 226 16.63 6.18 5.81
N HIS A 227 15.83 5.15 6.05
CA HIS A 227 15.26 4.28 5.02
C HIS A 227 13.74 4.27 5.12
N LEU A 228 13.05 3.99 4.00
CA LEU A 228 11.65 3.61 4.09
C LEU A 228 11.53 2.32 4.94
N ARG A 229 10.37 2.13 5.57
CA ARG A 229 10.08 0.89 6.30
C ARG A 229 9.29 -0.04 5.40
N TYR A 230 9.71 -1.30 5.29
CA TYR A 230 8.97 -2.31 4.54
C TYR A 230 7.92 -3.02 5.40
N VAL A 231 8.26 -3.43 6.61
CA VAL A 231 7.32 -3.98 7.61
C VAL A 231 7.81 -3.58 8.99
N SER A 232 6.90 -3.56 9.97
CA SER A 232 7.25 -3.35 11.38
C SER A 232 6.73 -4.52 12.19
N CYS A 233 7.63 -5.24 12.85
CA CYS A 233 7.27 -6.38 13.69
C CYS A 233 7.60 -6.07 15.15
N PRO A 234 6.66 -6.29 16.09
CA PRO A 234 6.92 -6.09 17.51
C PRO A 234 8.13 -6.91 17.99
N PRO A 235 8.95 -6.41 18.93
CA PRO A 235 10.10 -7.16 19.44
C PRO A 235 9.71 -8.50 20.07
N THR A 236 8.68 -8.50 20.94
CA THR A 236 8.11 -9.68 21.62
C THR A 236 6.69 -9.96 21.09
N PRO A 237 6.52 -10.47 19.86
CA PRO A 237 5.22 -10.49 19.20
C PRO A 237 4.29 -11.61 19.69
N PHE A 238 4.85 -12.67 20.29
CA PHE A 238 4.10 -13.85 20.68
C PHE A 238 3.93 -13.93 22.20
N ILE A 239 2.69 -14.07 22.65
CA ILE A 239 2.35 -14.23 24.06
C ILE A 239 2.97 -15.52 24.59
N GLY A 240 3.70 -15.44 25.70
CA GLY A 240 4.32 -16.60 26.35
C GLY A 240 5.54 -17.16 25.61
N SER A 241 6.21 -16.34 24.79
CA SER A 241 7.41 -16.71 24.03
C SER A 241 8.50 -15.67 24.18
N ASP A 242 9.75 -16.13 24.23
CA ASP A 242 10.94 -15.26 24.25
C ASP A 242 11.49 -14.98 22.84
N VAL A 243 10.85 -15.50 21.79
CA VAL A 243 11.30 -15.30 20.39
C VAL A 243 11.25 -13.83 20.02
N GLN A 244 12.35 -13.32 19.47
CA GLN A 244 12.51 -11.95 19.00
C GLN A 244 12.74 -11.91 17.49
N ASN A 245 12.64 -10.72 16.88
CA ASN A 245 13.05 -10.46 15.50
C ASN A 245 12.42 -11.41 14.46
N VAL A 246 11.13 -11.73 14.65
CA VAL A 246 10.45 -12.78 13.87
C VAL A 246 10.38 -12.52 12.36
N CYS A 247 10.58 -11.27 11.94
CA CYS A 247 10.55 -10.84 10.54
C CYS A 247 11.95 -10.72 9.91
N ALA A 248 13.02 -10.93 10.69
CA ALA A 248 14.38 -10.81 10.18
C ALA A 248 14.68 -11.89 9.12
N GLY A 249 15.15 -11.46 7.96
CA GLY A 249 15.52 -12.36 6.84
C GLY A 249 14.34 -12.96 6.07
N LYS A 250 13.11 -12.55 6.39
CA LYS A 250 11.88 -13.01 5.72
C LYS A 250 11.37 -12.02 4.71
#